data_AF-A0A3S4ZT40-F1
#
_entry.id   AF-A0A3S4ZT40-F1
#
_cell.length_a   1.000
_cell.length_b   1.000
_cell.length_c   1.000
_cell.angle_alpha   90.00
_cell.angle_beta   90.00
_cell.angle_gamma   90.00
#
_symmetry.space_group_name_H-M   'P 1'
#
loop_
_entity.id
_entity.type
_entity.pdbx_description
1 polymer ?
#
loop_
_entity_poly.entity_id
_entity_poly.type
_entity_poly.pdbx_seq_one_letter_code
_entity_poly.pdbx_strand_id
1 'polypeptide(L)' 'MKAVVGEEALSPEDLLYLEFLTKFEKTFISQSAYENRSVFDSLDIGWELLRIFPKELLKRIPAKTLDKYYPRQVRR' A
#
# COMPACT_ATOMS: atom_id res chain seq x y z
N MET A 1 -9.58 6.62 -16.00
CA MET A 1 -10.71 6.68 -15.05
C MET A 1 -10.57 7.78 -13.98
N LYS A 2 -9.43 8.49 -13.88
CA LYS A 2 -9.22 9.60 -12.94
C LYS A 2 -9.78 10.97 -13.41
N ALA A 3 -10.18 11.10 -14.68
CA ALA A 3 -10.46 12.40 -15.30
C ALA A 3 -11.96 12.72 -15.51
N VAL A 4 -12.89 11.86 -15.06
CA VAL A 4 -14.32 11.99 -15.40
C VAL A 4 -15.23 12.14 -14.17
N VAL A 5 -14.78 11.76 -12.97
CA VAL A 5 -15.55 11.86 -11.73
C VAL A 5 -14.75 12.75 -10.78
N GLY A 6 -15.28 13.94 -10.47
CA GLY A 6 -14.62 14.92 -9.62
C GLY A 6 -14.25 14.35 -8.25
N GLU A 7 -13.13 14.81 -7.69
CA GLU A 7 -12.55 14.35 -6.42
C GLU A 7 -13.53 14.40 -5.22
N GLU A 8 -14.62 15.17 -5.32
CA GLU A 8 -15.63 15.37 -4.29
C GLU A 8 -16.73 14.30 -4.24
N ALA A 9 -16.84 13.42 -5.24
CA ALA A 9 -17.84 12.35 -5.28
C ALA A 9 -17.29 10.97 -4.85
N LEU A 10 -16.00 10.90 -4.50
CA LEU A 10 -15.35 9.65 -4.12
C LEU A 10 -15.63 9.32 -2.65
N SER A 11 -15.88 8.04 -2.39
CA SER A 11 -16.02 7.55 -1.02
C SER A 11 -14.67 7.66 -0.30
N PRO A 12 -14.65 7.76 1.04
CA PRO A 12 -13.40 7.75 1.81
C PRO A 12 -12.50 6.55 1.47
N GLU A 13 -13.10 5.40 1.15
CA GLU A 13 -12.39 4.21 0.70
C GLU A 13 -11.74 4.39 -0.67
N ASP A 14 -12.43 5.02 -1.63
CA ASP A 14 -11.88 5.26 -2.98
C ASP A 14 -10.70 6.24 -2.93
N LEU A 15 -10.74 7.24 -2.04
CA LEU A 15 -9.61 8.14 -1.81
C LEU A 15 -8.38 7.37 -1.31
N LEU A 16 -8.56 6.39 -0.41
CA LEU A 16 -7.48 5.52 0.04
C LEU A 16 -6.93 4.65 -1.11
N TYR A 17 -7.78 4.15 -2.00
CA TYR A 17 -7.33 3.42 -3.19
C TYR A 17 -6.53 4.30 -4.15
N LEU A 18 -6.93 5.55 -4.36
CA LEU A 18 -6.20 6.51 -5.19
C LEU A 18 -4.84 6.88 -4.59
N GLU A 19 -4.79 7.10 -3.27
CA GLU A 19 -3.54 7.33 -2.55
C GLU A 19 -2.61 6.12 -2.64
N PHE A 20 -3.15 4.93 -2.39
CA PHE A 20 -2.43 3.67 -2.52
C PHE A 20 -1.85 3.50 -3.93
N LEU A 21 -2.65 3.70 -4.97
CA LEU A 21 -2.18 3.57 -6.36
C LEU A 21 -1.02 4.52 -6.64
N THR A 22 -1.16 5.78 -6.23
CA THR A 22 -0.12 6.80 -6.43
C THR A 22 1.19 6.43 -5.72
N LYS A 23 1.11 5.92 -4.48
CA LYS A 23 2.28 5.49 -3.71
C LYS A 23 2.86 4.18 -4.25
N PHE A 24 2.03 3.26 -4.71
CA PHE A 24 2.45 2.00 -5.32
C PHE A 24 3.27 2.23 -6.60
N GLU A 25 2.79 3.09 -7.50
CA GLU A 25 3.52 3.45 -8.73
C GLU A 25 4.87 4.11 -8.42
N LYS A 26 4.89 5.05 -7.48
CA LYS A 26 6.09 5.84 -7.16
C LYS A 26 7.12 5.10 -6.30
N THR A 27 6.71 4.16 -5.45
CA THR A 27 7.59 3.57 -4.44
C THR A 27 7.84 2.08 -4.68
N PHE A 28 6.82 1.35 -5.14
CA PHE A 28 6.96 -0.09 -5.40
C PHE A 28 7.41 -0.39 -6.83
N ILE A 29 6.77 0.23 -7.83
CA ILE A 29 7.08 -0.02 -9.25
C ILE A 29 8.33 0.75 -9.69
N SER A 30 8.44 2.02 -9.30
CA SER A 30 9.55 2.88 -9.69
C SER A 30 10.82 2.55 -8.88
N GLN A 31 11.49 1.46 -9.27
CA GLN A 31 12.82 1.10 -8.81
C GLN A 31 13.88 1.81 -9.67
N SER A 32 14.94 2.34 -9.05
CA SER A 32 16.03 2.98 -9.80
C SER A 32 16.83 1.94 -10.60
N ALA A 33 17.39 2.34 -11.74
CA ALA A 33 18.22 1.48 -12.58
C ALA A 33 19.47 0.92 -11.85
N TYR A 34 19.87 1.55 -10.75
CA TYR A 34 21.01 1.15 -9.92
C TYR A 34 20.60 0.57 -8.55
N GLU A 35 19.29 0.42 -8.30
CA GLU A 35 18.79 -0.14 -7.06
C GLU A 35 18.68 -1.66 -7.20
N ASN A 36 19.35 -2.40 -6.33
CA ASN A 36 19.19 -3.85 -6.24
C ASN A 36 18.39 -4.18 -4.99
N ARG A 37 17.07 -4.23 -5.14
CA ARG A 37 16.13 -4.50 -4.06
C ARG A 37 16.00 -6.00 -3.84
N SER A 38 16.21 -6.48 -2.61
CA SER A 38 15.97 -7.88 -2.30
C SER A 38 14.47 -8.18 -2.22
N VAL A 39 14.10 -9.47 -2.34
CA VAL A 39 12.70 -9.88 -2.16
C VAL A 39 12.14 -9.43 -0.80
N PHE A 40 12.96 -9.42 0.26
CA PHE A 40 12.53 -9.01 1.58
C PHE A 40 12.28 -7.51 1.69
N ASP A 41 13.10 -6.68 1.02
CA ASP A 41 12.90 -5.23 0.97
C ASP A 41 11.63 -4.88 0.20
N SER A 42 11.39 -5.55 -0.93
CA SER A 42 10.13 -5.41 -1.68
C SER A 42 8.92 -5.80 -0.85
N LEU A 43 9.00 -6.88 -0.08
CA LEU A 43 7.93 -7.28 0.83
C LEU A 43 7.70 -6.25 1.94
N ASP A 44 8.75 -5.65 2.49
CA ASP A 44 8.61 -4.62 3.53
C ASP A 44 7.88 -3.38 3.00
N ILE A 45 8.27 -2.89 1.81
CA ILE A 45 7.62 -1.76 1.13
C ILE A 45 6.17 -2.11 0.77
N GLY A 46 5.91 -3.34 0.32
CA GLY A 46 4.55 -3.82 0.10
C GLY A 46 3.70 -3.75 1.37
N TRP A 47 4.24 -4.17 2.52
CA TRP A 47 3.56 -4.06 3.80
C TRP A 47 3.37 -2.62 4.27
N GLU A 48 4.33 -1.72 4.02
CA GLU A 48 4.16 -0.28 4.30
C GLU A 48 3.00 0.32 3.49
N LEU A 49 2.87 -0.04 2.21
CA LEU A 49 1.76 0.41 1.38
C LEU A 49 0.41 -0.17 1.83
N LEU A 50 0.38 -1.44 2.26
CA LEU A 50 -0.84 -2.08 2.75
C LEU A 50 -1.34 -1.47 4.07
N ARG A 51 -0.49 -0.79 4.86
CA ARG A 51 -0.89 -0.09 6.09
C ARG A 51 -1.68 1.19 5.85
N ILE A 52 -1.74 1.70 4.62
CA ILE A 52 -2.65 2.80 4.25
C ILE A 52 -4.11 2.38 4.50
N PHE A 53 -4.40 1.08 4.32
CA PHE A 53 -5.73 0.55 4.57
C PHE A 53 -5.89 0.08 6.03
N PRO A 54 -7.07 0.29 6.62
CA PRO A 54 -7.43 -0.37 7.88
C PRO A 54 -7.44 -1.89 7.70
N LYS A 55 -7.05 -2.60 8.77
CA LYS A 55 -6.98 -4.08 8.82
C LYS A 55 -8.25 -4.78 8.33
N GLU A 56 -9.41 -4.15 8.48
CA GLU A 56 -10.72 -4.68 8.12
C GLU A 56 -10.93 -4.80 6.60
N LEU A 57 -10.20 -3.99 5.81
CA LEU A 57 -10.24 -4.03 4.35
C LEU A 57 -9.30 -5.07 3.75
N LEU A 58 -8.34 -5.60 4.53
CA LEU A 58 -7.35 -6.59 4.09
C LEU A 58 -7.91 -8.03 4.11
N LYS A 59 -9.04 -8.26 3.44
CA LYS A 59 -9.77 -9.54 3.45
C LYS A 59 -9.07 -10.70 2.73
N ARG A 60 -8.09 -10.39 1.88
CA ARG A 60 -7.34 -11.40 1.10
C ARG A 60 -6.15 -12.00 1.85
N ILE A 61 -5.75 -11.43 2.97
CA ILE A 61 -4.57 -11.88 3.73
C ILE A 61 -5.04 -12.75 4.89
N PRO A 62 -4.46 -13.94 5.11
CA PRO A 62 -4.79 -14.78 6.25
C PRO A 62 -4.55 -14.02 7.57
N ALA A 63 -5.47 -14.16 8.52
CA ALA A 63 -5.39 -13.47 9.83
C ALA A 63 -4.06 -13.72 10.56
N LYS A 64 -3.52 -14.94 10.47
CA LYS A 64 -2.21 -15.30 11.06
C LYS A 64 -1.05 -14.47 10.52
N THR A 65 -1.07 -14.17 9.22
CA THR A 65 -0.05 -13.37 8.55
C THR A 65 -0.28 -11.89 8.79
N LEU A 66 -1.55 -11.46 8.74
CA LEU A 66 -1.92 -10.07 9.02
C LEU A 66 -1.49 -9.68 10.44
N ASP A 67 -1.83 -10.47 11.45
CA ASP A 67 -1.49 -10.19 12.85
C ASP A 67 0.03 -10.11 13.09
N LYS A 68 0.82 -10.88 12.33
CA LYS A 68 2.28 -10.90 12.46
C LYS A 68 2.97 -9.71 11.78
N TYR A 69 2.48 -9.25 10.63
CA TYR A 69 3.20 -8.29 9.77
C TYR A 69 2.53 -6.90 9.69
N TYR A 70 1.25 -6.80 10.05
CA TYR A 70 0.53 -5.53 10.13
C TYR A 70 1.00 -4.61 11.28
N PRO A 71 1.21 -5.08 12.53
CA PRO A 71 1.53 -4.20 13.66
C PRO A 71 3.00 -3.75 13.72
N ARG A 72 3.76 -3.77 12.62
CA ARG A 72 5.16 -3.34 12.65
C ARG A 72 5.21 -1.83 12.94
N GLN A 73 5.51 -1.51 14.20
CA GLN A 73 5.92 -0.18 14.62
C GLN A 73 6.92 0.32 13.60
N VAL A 74 6.64 1.49 13.02
CA VAL A 74 7.63 2.30 12.32
C VAL A 74 8.84 2.33 13.24
N ARG A 75 9.93 1.65 12.87
CA ARG A 75 11.21 1.81 13.55
C ARG A 75 11.56 3.28 13.33
N ARG A 76 11.30 4.09 14.36
CA ARG A 76 11.57 5.52 14.39
C ARG A 76 13.07 5.76 14.41
#